data_AF-A0A6G3X0H3-F1
#
_entry.id   AF-A0A6G3X0H3-F1
#
_cell.length_a   1.000
_cell.length_b   1.000
_cell.length_c   1.000
_cell.angle_alpha   90.00
_cell.angle_beta   90.00
_cell.angle_gamma   90.00
#
_symmetry.space_group_name_H-M   'P 1'
#
loop_
_entity.id
_entity.type
_entity.pdbx_description
1 polymer ?
#
loop_
_entity_poly.entity_id
_entity_poly.type
_entity_poly.pdbx_seq_one_letter_code
_entity_poly.pdbx_strand_id
1 'polypeptide(L)'
;LLDMGDFAGAVLKYVRRHPVARLTICGGFAKLSKLAAGHLDLHSARSQVDKPFLAELARRGGADETLASRIATANTGLEALRLCEAANVPLGDLVAARARDEALSVLRGAPVAVDVICIDRAGVVVGRG
;
A
#
# COMPACT_ATOMS: atom_id res chain seq x y z
N LEU A 1 17.10 -6.25 2.74
CA LEU A 1 15.90 -5.85 1.96
C LEU A 1 15.43 -7.09 1.22
N LEU A 2 14.23 -7.59 1.53
CA LEU A 2 13.65 -8.77 0.88
C LEU A 2 12.68 -8.24 -0.17
N ASP A 3 12.92 -8.52 -1.46
CA ASP A 3 12.06 -8.00 -2.53
C ASP A 3 10.74 -8.79 -2.56
N MET A 4 9.74 -8.26 -1.86
CA MET A 4 8.45 -8.92 -1.63
C MET A 4 7.51 -8.91 -2.86
N GLY A 5 7.97 -8.47 -4.04
CA GLY A 5 7.14 -8.33 -5.23
C GLY A 5 6.25 -9.55 -5.52
N ASP A 6 6.82 -10.74 -5.36
CA ASP A 6 6.14 -12.00 -5.67
C ASP A 6 5.77 -12.80 -4.40
N PHE A 7 6.25 -12.33 -3.23
CA PHE A 7 6.32 -13.14 -2.01
C PHE A 7 5.56 -12.56 -0.82
N ALA A 8 4.94 -11.37 -0.89
CA ALA A 8 4.23 -10.77 0.24
C ALA A 8 3.24 -11.74 0.90
N GLY A 9 2.40 -12.42 0.10
CA GLY A 9 1.49 -13.45 0.58
C GLY A 9 2.18 -14.66 1.21
N ALA A 10 3.29 -15.13 0.61
CA ALA A 10 4.03 -16.28 1.13
C ALA A 10 4.71 -15.96 2.47
N VAL A 11 5.33 -14.78 2.58
CA VAL A 11 5.95 -14.26 3.81
C VAL A 11 4.90 -14.14 4.91
N LEU A 12 3.76 -13.50 4.64
CA LEU A 12 2.70 -13.35 5.65
C LEU A 12 2.15 -14.71 6.12
N LYS A 13 1.93 -15.66 5.20
CA LYS A 13 1.51 -17.03 5.53
C LYS A 13 2.55 -17.79 6.35
N TYR A 14 3.84 -17.57 6.08
CA TYR A 14 4.94 -18.17 6.81
C TYR A 14 5.06 -17.57 8.22
N VAL A 15 5.10 -16.24 8.33
CA VAL A 15 5.18 -15.50 9.61
C VAL A 15 3.98 -15.84 10.50
N ARG A 16 2.79 -16.03 9.94
CA ARG A 16 1.64 -16.53 10.71
C ARG A 16 1.92 -17.85 11.44
N ARG A 17 2.63 -18.78 10.80
CA ARG A 17 2.99 -20.10 11.38
C ARG A 17 4.24 -20.03 12.26
N HIS A 18 5.08 -19.03 12.02
CA HIS A 18 6.35 -18.81 12.71
C HIS A 18 6.43 -17.34 13.16
N PRO A 19 5.66 -16.96 14.19
CA PRO A 19 5.52 -15.56 14.57
C PRO A 19 6.85 -14.97 15.03
N VAL A 20 7.09 -13.74 14.60
CA VAL A 20 8.18 -12.88 15.07
C VAL A 20 7.59 -11.69 15.81
N ALA A 21 8.34 -11.07 16.71
CA ALA A 21 7.83 -9.94 17.47
C ALA A 21 7.38 -8.76 16.57
N ARG A 22 8.10 -8.51 15.47
CA ARG A 22 7.81 -7.41 14.54
C ARG A 22 8.14 -7.75 13.09
N LEU A 23 7.28 -7.31 12.18
CA LEU A 23 7.45 -7.37 10.73
C LEU A 23 7.28 -5.97 10.14
N THR A 24 8.31 -5.43 9.50
CA THR A 24 8.21 -4.18 8.73
C THR A 24 8.13 -4.49 7.24
N ILE A 25 7.04 -4.09 6.59
CA ILE A 25 6.81 -4.22 5.16
C ILE A 25 7.22 -2.90 4.48
N CYS A 26 8.38 -2.88 3.84
CA CYS A 26 8.83 -1.73 3.07
C CYS A 26 8.70 -2.00 1.57
N GLY A 27 8.10 -1.09 0.81
CA GLY A 27 7.90 -1.28 -0.62
C GLY A 27 7.52 -0.01 -1.38
N GLY A 28 7.72 -0.07 -2.70
CA GLY A 28 7.32 1.01 -3.61
C GLY A 28 5.80 1.21 -3.61
N PHE A 29 5.35 2.46 -3.77
CA PHE A 29 3.93 2.84 -3.75
C PHE A 29 3.03 1.89 -4.53
N ALA A 30 3.37 1.56 -5.78
CA ALA A 30 2.55 0.66 -6.60
C ALA A 30 2.35 -0.75 -6.00
N LYS A 31 3.39 -1.33 -5.37
CA LYS A 31 3.29 -2.66 -4.72
C LYS A 31 2.42 -2.56 -3.46
N LEU A 32 2.60 -1.50 -2.66
CA LEU A 32 1.81 -1.32 -1.44
C LEU A 32 0.36 -0.94 -1.72
N SER A 33 0.07 -0.19 -2.78
CA SER A 33 -1.31 0.06 -3.22
C SER A 33 -2.04 -1.24 -3.55
N LYS A 34 -1.36 -2.20 -4.17
CA LYS A 34 -1.93 -3.53 -4.47
C LYS A 34 -2.17 -4.33 -3.19
N LEU A 35 -1.23 -4.31 -2.25
CA LEU A 35 -1.41 -4.94 -0.95
C LEU A 35 -2.58 -4.31 -0.20
N ALA A 36 -2.69 -2.98 -0.19
CA ALA A 36 -3.81 -2.24 0.40
C ALA A 36 -5.16 -2.61 -0.23
N ALA A 37 -5.18 -2.94 -1.53
CA ALA A 37 -6.35 -3.44 -2.24
C ALA A 37 -6.62 -4.95 -1.99
N GLY A 38 -5.83 -5.62 -1.16
CA GLY A 38 -5.99 -7.04 -0.80
C GLY A 38 -5.26 -8.03 -1.72
N HIS A 39 -4.47 -7.56 -2.69
CA HIS A 39 -3.65 -8.45 -3.50
C HIS A 39 -2.44 -8.95 -2.70
N LEU A 40 -2.25 -10.26 -2.65
CA LEU A 40 -1.09 -10.88 -2.00
C LEU A 40 0.07 -11.19 -2.97
N ASP A 41 -0.23 -11.12 -4.27
CA ASP A 41 0.74 -11.16 -5.36
C ASP A 41 0.84 -9.74 -5.94
N LEU A 42 1.99 -9.10 -5.70
CA LEU A 42 2.19 -7.68 -6.00
C LEU A 42 2.87 -7.47 -7.36
N HIS A 43 3.14 -8.56 -8.09
CA HIS A 43 3.78 -8.49 -9.39
C HIS A 43 2.87 -7.81 -10.42
N SER A 44 3.43 -6.96 -11.29
CA SER A 44 2.66 -6.20 -12.29
C SER A 44 1.93 -7.08 -13.30
N ALA A 45 2.44 -8.26 -13.61
CA ALA A 45 1.77 -9.22 -14.49
C ALA A 45 0.52 -9.87 -13.87
N ARG A 46 0.35 -9.78 -12.54
CA ARG A 46 -0.70 -10.50 -11.78
C ARG A 46 -1.75 -9.56 -11.20
N SER A 47 -1.35 -8.35 -10.85
CA SER A 47 -2.22 -7.32 -10.32
C SER A 47 -1.83 -5.96 -10.88
N GLN A 48 -2.81 -5.06 -11.04
CA GLN A 48 -2.59 -3.67 -11.42
C GLN A 48 -2.91 -2.76 -10.24
N VAL A 49 -2.44 -1.52 -10.30
CA VAL A 49 -2.84 -0.50 -9.32
C VAL A 49 -4.30 -0.14 -9.57
N ASP A 50 -5.15 -0.35 -8.56
CA ASP A 50 -6.56 0.02 -8.60
C ASP A 50 -6.72 1.52 -8.30
N LYS A 51 -6.95 2.31 -9.34
CA LYS A 51 -7.07 3.78 -9.27
C LYS A 51 -8.38 4.25 -8.66
N PRO A 52 -9.55 3.65 -8.98
CA PRO A 52 -10.79 3.90 -8.23
C PRO A 52 -10.63 3.68 -6.72
N PHE A 53 -9.92 2.61 -6.31
CA PHE A 53 -9.61 2.37 -4.90
C PHE A 53 -8.71 3.46 -4.31
N LEU A 54 -7.67 3.90 -5.03
CA LEU A 54 -6.83 5.03 -4.57
C LEU A 54 -7.62 6.33 -4.45
N ALA A 55 -8.58 6.59 -5.35
CA ALA A 55 -9.46 7.75 -5.25
C ALA A 55 -10.36 7.69 -4.00
N GLU A 56 -10.85 6.49 -3.65
CA GLU A 56 -11.61 6.29 -2.41
C GLU A 56 -10.76 6.54 -1.17
N LEU A 57 -9.53 6.02 -1.12
CA LEU A 57 -8.60 6.32 -0.03
C LEU A 57 -8.32 7.82 0.04
N ALA A 58 -8.07 8.47 -1.10
CA ALA A 58 -7.83 9.91 -1.15
C ALA A 58 -9.01 10.72 -0.59
N ARG A 59 -10.26 10.34 -0.90
CA ARG A 59 -11.46 10.97 -0.30
C ARG A 59 -11.46 10.88 1.22
N ARG A 60 -11.11 9.71 1.78
CA ARG A 60 -10.98 9.54 3.24
C ARG A 60 -9.85 10.42 3.83
N GLY A 61 -8.86 10.76 3.01
CA GLY A 61 -7.78 11.68 3.34
C GLY A 61 -8.07 13.16 3.11
N GLY A 62 -9.31 13.53 2.74
CA GLY A 62 -9.70 14.92 2.50
C GLY A 62 -9.62 15.40 1.05
N ALA A 63 -9.40 14.50 0.08
CA ALA A 63 -9.53 14.86 -1.33
C ALA A 63 -10.97 15.27 -1.65
N ASP A 64 -11.13 16.39 -2.36
CA ASP A 64 -12.40 16.77 -2.97
C ASP A 64 -12.75 15.86 -4.16
N GLU A 65 -13.98 16.00 -4.68
CA GLU A 65 -14.46 15.19 -5.80
C GLU A 65 -13.69 15.44 -7.10
N THR A 66 -13.14 16.64 -7.28
CA THR A 66 -12.36 16.98 -8.48
C THR A 66 -11.04 16.21 -8.47
N LEU A 67 -10.34 16.21 -7.33
CA LEU A 67 -9.11 15.45 -7.13
C LEU A 67 -9.38 13.95 -7.20
N ALA A 68 -10.43 13.46 -6.53
CA ALA A 68 -10.79 12.05 -6.55
C ALA A 68 -11.10 11.55 -7.97
N SER A 69 -11.81 12.36 -8.78
CA SER A 69 -12.07 12.05 -10.19
C SER A 69 -10.77 11.95 -11.00
N ARG A 70 -9.86 12.92 -10.84
CA ARG A 70 -8.55 12.90 -11.52
C ARG A 70 -7.71 11.69 -11.15
N ILE A 71 -7.73 11.27 -9.88
CA ILE A 71 -7.02 10.08 -9.41
C ILE A 71 -7.59 8.82 -10.06
N ALA A 72 -8.91 8.68 -10.10
CA ALA A 72 -9.59 7.52 -10.67
C ALA A 72 -9.22 7.30 -12.16
N THR A 73 -8.98 8.39 -12.89
CA THR A 73 -8.61 8.37 -14.32
C THR A 73 -7.11 8.50 -14.58
N ALA A 74 -6.25 8.52 -13.55
CA ALA A 74 -4.81 8.67 -13.73
C ALA A 74 -4.20 7.55 -14.59
N ASN A 75 -3.09 7.83 -15.26
CA ASN A 75 -2.39 6.83 -16.06
C ASN A 75 -1.64 5.83 -15.18
N THR A 76 -1.11 6.30 -14.05
CA THR A 76 -0.28 5.47 -13.14
C THR A 76 -0.59 5.75 -11.67
N GLY A 77 -0.25 4.80 -10.78
CA GLY A 77 -0.30 5.03 -9.33
C GLY A 77 0.63 6.16 -8.87
N LEU A 78 1.77 6.36 -9.54
CA LEU A 78 2.68 7.48 -9.23
C LEU A 78 2.05 8.84 -9.55
N GLU A 79 1.29 8.92 -10.64
CA GLU A 79 0.52 10.12 -10.97
C GLU A 79 -0.53 10.40 -9.90
N ALA A 80 -1.28 9.38 -9.46
CA ALA A 80 -2.23 9.52 -8.35
C ALA A 80 -1.58 10.03 -7.06
N LEU A 81 -0.42 9.51 -6.69
CA LEU A 81 0.34 9.98 -5.53
C LEU A 81 0.72 11.45 -5.66
N ARG A 82 1.27 11.86 -6.81
CA ARG A 82 1.67 13.25 -7.07
C ARG A 82 0.49 14.23 -7.06
N LEU A 83 -0.66 13.80 -7.57
CA LEU A 83 -1.89 14.59 -7.50
C LEU A 83 -2.30 14.87 -6.05
N CYS A 84 -2.20 13.86 -5.18
CA CYS A 84 -2.47 14.01 -3.75
C CYS A 84 -1.43 14.87 -3.03
N GLU A 85 -0.14 14.68 -3.32
CA GLU A 85 0.94 15.51 -2.77
C GLU A 85 0.72 16.99 -3.08
N ALA A 86 0.39 17.32 -4.33
CA ALA A 86 0.10 18.70 -4.76
C ALA A 86 -1.12 19.31 -4.05
N ALA A 87 -2.04 18.47 -3.56
CA ALA A 87 -3.25 18.88 -2.84
C ALA A 87 -3.14 18.70 -1.31
N ASN A 88 -1.97 18.34 -0.79
CA ASN A 88 -1.75 18.03 0.63
C ASN A 88 -2.66 16.90 1.19
N VAL A 89 -3.00 15.91 0.35
CA VAL A 89 -3.72 14.69 0.77
C VAL A 89 -2.70 13.58 1.06
N PRO A 90 -2.72 12.96 2.26
CA PRO A 90 -1.69 12.01 2.69
C PRO A 90 -1.91 10.60 2.12
N LEU A 91 -2.00 10.46 0.79
CA LEU A 91 -2.35 9.18 0.14
C LEU A 91 -1.34 8.06 0.45
N GLY A 92 -0.05 8.38 0.58
CA GLY A 92 0.97 7.41 0.94
C GLY A 92 0.75 6.79 2.31
N ASP A 93 0.42 7.60 3.33
CA ASP A 93 0.11 7.12 4.68
C ASP A 93 -1.17 6.28 4.68
N LEU A 94 -2.20 6.71 3.94
CA LEU A 94 -3.46 5.98 3.83
C LEU A 94 -3.27 4.60 3.16
N VAL A 95 -2.43 4.53 2.12
CA VAL A 95 -2.05 3.27 1.49
C VAL A 95 -1.24 2.39 2.46
N ALA A 96 -0.27 2.96 3.18
CA ALA A 96 0.54 2.21 4.13
C ALA A 96 -0.31 1.62 5.27
N ALA A 97 -1.19 2.42 5.87
CA ALA A 97 -2.11 1.98 6.92
C ALA A 97 -3.04 0.88 6.42
N ARG A 98 -3.64 1.07 5.23
CA ARG A 98 -4.54 0.08 4.65
C ARG A 98 -3.84 -1.23 4.27
N ALA A 99 -2.61 -1.16 3.78
CA ALA A 99 -1.76 -2.33 3.51
C ALA A 99 -1.38 -3.07 4.81
N ARG A 100 -1.15 -2.34 5.91
CA ARG A 100 -0.92 -2.92 7.23
C ARG A 100 -2.14 -3.71 7.69
N ASP A 101 -3.34 -3.14 7.52
CA ASP A 101 -4.59 -3.81 7.89
C ASP A 101 -4.82 -5.10 7.07
N GLU A 102 -4.49 -5.09 5.77
CA GLU A 102 -4.51 -6.32 4.96
C GLU A 102 -3.50 -7.36 5.44
N ALA A 103 -2.28 -6.95 5.76
CA ALA A 103 -1.28 -7.84 6.33
C ALA A 103 -1.75 -8.48 7.65
N LEU A 104 -2.31 -7.68 8.56
CA LEU A 104 -2.88 -8.14 9.83
C LEU A 104 -4.04 -9.12 9.63
N SER A 105 -4.91 -8.85 8.64
CA SER A 105 -5.99 -9.76 8.24
C SER A 105 -5.46 -11.15 7.83
N VAL A 106 -4.38 -11.18 7.04
CA VAL A 106 -3.73 -12.46 6.63
C VAL A 106 -3.10 -13.20 7.81
N LEU A 107 -2.54 -12.45 8.78
CA LEU A 107 -1.91 -12.97 9.98
C LEU A 107 -2.92 -13.57 10.99
N ARG A 108 -4.22 -13.27 10.87
CA ARG A 108 -5.30 -13.87 11.67
C ARG A 108 -5.02 -13.85 13.19
N GLY A 109 -4.54 -12.72 13.69
CA GLY A 109 -4.27 -12.52 15.12
C GLY A 109 -2.97 -13.15 15.64
N ALA A 110 -2.08 -13.62 14.76
CA ALA A 110 -0.73 -13.99 15.19
C ALA A 110 -0.04 -12.81 15.91
N PRO A 111 0.73 -13.05 16.99
CA PRO A 111 1.28 -11.98 17.84
C PRO A 111 2.49 -11.31 17.18
N VAL A 112 2.23 -10.54 16.13
CA VAL A 112 3.22 -9.87 15.29
C VAL A 112 2.84 -8.40 15.17
N ALA A 113 3.70 -7.51 15.64
CA ALA A 113 3.56 -6.09 15.33
C ALA A 113 3.91 -5.85 13.86
N VAL A 114 3.06 -5.14 13.11
CA VAL A 114 3.29 -4.88 11.68
C VAL A 114 3.43 -3.39 11.44
N ASP A 115 4.52 -2.99 10.80
CA ASP A 115 4.74 -1.63 10.30
C ASP A 115 4.77 -1.66 8.77
N VAL A 116 4.28 -0.63 8.10
CA VAL A 116 4.39 -0.46 6.64
C VAL A 116 5.08 0.85 6.31
N ILE A 117 6.07 0.79 5.43
CA ILE A 117 6.79 1.96 4.91
C ILE A 117 6.63 2.00 3.40
N CYS A 118 6.01 3.07 2.92
CA CYS A 118 5.83 3.34 1.52
C CYS A 118 6.93 4.26 1.00
N ILE A 119 7.60 3.84 -0.07
CA ILE A 119 8.65 4.63 -0.72
C ILE A 119 8.33 4.91 -2.19
N ASP A 120 8.88 5.99 -2.72
CA ASP A 120 8.91 6.25 -4.15
C ASP A 120 10.08 5.55 -4.86
N ARG A 121 10.29 5.84 -6.15
CA ARG A 121 11.41 5.27 -6.93
C ARG A 121 12.78 5.84 -6.55
N ALA A 122 12.83 7.02 -5.93
CA ALA A 122 14.06 7.63 -5.44
C ALA A 122 14.44 7.13 -4.03
N GLY A 123 13.58 6.31 -3.40
CA GLY A 123 13.78 5.81 -2.05
C GLY A 123 13.29 6.78 -0.98
N VAL A 124 12.60 7.86 -1.36
CA VAL A 124 12.00 8.81 -0.42
C VAL A 124 10.78 8.16 0.21
N VAL A 125 10.65 8.29 1.54
CA VAL A 125 9.47 7.80 2.24
C VAL A 125 8.30 8.74 1.96
N VAL A 126 7.27 8.19 1.32
CA VAL A 126 6.03 8.89 0.96
C VAL A 126 4.86 8.49 1.85
N GLY A 127 5.02 7.46 2.70
CA GLY A 127 4.02 7.12 3.69
C GLY A 127 4.48 6.13 4.75
N ARG A 128 3.81 6.16 5.91
CA ARG A 128 4.00 5.23 7.04
C ARG A 128 2.63 4.81 7.59
N GLY A 129 2.54 3.54 7.98
CA GLY A 129 1.31 2.92 8.47
C GLY A 129 1.58 1.88 9.52
#